data_AF-A0A010Q512-F1
#
_entry.id   AF-A0A010Q512-F1
#
_cell.length_a   1.000
_cell.length_b   1.000
_cell.length_c   1.000
_cell.angle_alpha   90.00
_cell.angle_beta   90.00
_cell.angle_gamma   90.00
#
_symmetry.space_group_name_H-M   'P 1'
#
loop_
_entity.id
_entity.type
_entity.pdbx_description
1 polymer ?
#
loop_
_entity_poly.entity_id
_entity_poly.type
_entity_poly.pdbx_seq_one_letter_code
_entity_poly.pdbx_strand_id
1 'polypeptide(L)'
;MGDLDLSPLLESGEYSDLRLITTNTDDGVETEHSIHRNIVFSQCPRLREVVVSVGPLNQVNGVDTAHLNYDGKALGTMLRYLHSGKYEAQYEVAIRRASDTGHDDRPHSMYWSIRTMKLAHELGLLGLYREASWALCKAARQLINHVDFPGTVDELYKTCGQHPDFPNHLASIARIIAESCLISSRLQDRLKPTMLKYPQLALDVMEASLDALSETQKDLVEAQEKISDLRAQGFRADDFWVEDERDRERARKRERERDRERREAEAVRDASFEFKIVQGSKKRSRPSSHIAQQYRELEGEI
;
A
#
# COMPACT_ATOMS: atom_id res chain seq x y z
N MET A 1 23.81 12.16 9.74
CA MET A 1 23.28 12.91 10.91
C MET A 1 22.15 12.04 11.46
N GLY A 2 22.10 11.83 12.78
CA GLY A 2 21.26 10.80 13.39
C GLY A 2 19.76 11.00 13.15
N ASP A 3 19.04 9.88 13.09
CA ASP A 3 17.59 9.71 12.94
C ASP A 3 16.79 10.31 14.10
N LEU A 4 16.94 11.61 14.37
CA LEU A 4 16.14 12.29 15.38
C LEU A 4 14.77 12.60 14.78
N ASP A 5 13.79 11.77 15.12
CA ASP A 5 12.40 11.98 14.76
C ASP A 5 11.80 13.09 15.63
N LEU A 6 11.51 14.23 15.01
CA LEU A 6 10.91 15.40 15.64
C LEU A 6 9.39 15.47 15.44
N SER A 7 8.76 14.43 14.90
CA SER A 7 7.30 14.38 14.71
C SER A 7 6.50 14.69 15.99
N PRO A 8 6.90 14.27 17.20
CA PRO A 8 6.16 14.61 18.41
C PRO A 8 6.04 16.12 18.67
N LEU A 9 7.00 16.93 18.20
CA LEU A 9 6.92 18.40 18.30
C LEU A 9 5.85 18.96 17.36
N LEU A 10 5.76 18.41 16.14
CA LEU A 10 4.74 18.80 15.17
C LEU A 10 3.33 18.40 15.65
N GLU A 11 3.19 17.20 16.23
CA GLU A 11 1.91 16.67 16.70
C GLU A 11 1.38 17.40 17.93
N SER A 12 2.26 17.73 18.88
CA SER A 12 1.90 18.48 20.09
C SER A 12 1.72 19.98 19.83
N GLY A 13 2.41 20.53 18.82
CA GLY A 13 2.47 21.96 18.58
C GLY A 13 3.24 22.74 19.65
N GLU A 14 3.89 22.06 20.60
CA GLU A 14 4.63 22.72 21.66
C GLU A 14 5.79 23.53 21.09
N TYR A 15 5.96 24.76 21.59
CA TYR A 15 7.01 25.70 21.17
C TYR A 15 6.94 26.12 19.68
N SER A 16 5.82 25.89 19.00
CA SER A 16 5.63 26.40 17.63
C SER A 16 5.65 27.93 17.61
N ASP A 17 6.33 28.51 16.63
CA ASP A 17 6.45 29.96 16.46
C ASP A 17 5.69 30.48 15.22
N LEU A 18 5.14 29.58 14.42
CA LEU A 18 4.38 29.88 13.21
C LEU A 18 3.19 28.92 13.06
N ARG A 19 2.05 29.47 12.65
CA ARG A 19 0.86 28.70 12.27
C ARG A 19 0.59 28.86 10.78
N LEU A 20 0.54 27.75 10.07
CA LEU A 20 0.13 27.70 8.67
C LEU A 20 -1.34 27.31 8.61
N ILE A 21 -2.15 28.14 7.96
CA ILE A 21 -3.57 27.87 7.74
C ILE A 21 -3.75 27.61 6.25
N THR A 22 -4.42 26.51 5.91
CA THR A 22 -4.87 26.25 4.55
C THR A 22 -6.37 26.12 4.53
N THR A 23 -7.00 26.62 3.48
CA THR A 23 -8.45 26.51 3.28
C THR A 23 -8.67 25.57 2.11
N ASN A 24 -9.35 24.45 2.35
CA ASN A 24 -9.73 23.54 1.28
C ASN A 24 -10.73 24.24 0.34
N THR A 25 -10.44 24.22 -0.95
CA THR A 25 -11.22 24.94 -1.97
C THR A 25 -12.64 24.40 -2.13
N ASP A 26 -12.85 23.13 -1.81
CA ASP A 26 -14.09 22.43 -2.14
C ASP A 26 -15.17 22.58 -1.06
N ASP A 27 -14.77 22.64 0.22
CA ASP A 27 -15.67 22.71 1.37
C ASP A 27 -15.44 23.95 2.26
N GLY A 28 -14.41 24.76 1.95
CA GLY A 28 -14.04 25.94 2.73
C GLY A 28 -13.48 25.61 4.11
N VAL A 29 -13.17 24.33 4.39
CA VAL A 29 -12.68 23.91 5.71
C VAL A 29 -11.23 24.34 5.87
N GLU A 30 -10.97 25.07 6.95
CA GLU A 30 -9.63 25.46 7.34
C GLU A 30 -8.93 24.31 8.08
N THR A 31 -7.68 24.07 7.71
CA THR A 31 -6.78 23.18 8.41
C THR A 31 -5.57 23.98 8.88
N GLU A 32 -5.26 23.83 10.17
CA GLU A 32 -4.17 24.55 10.82
C GLU A 32 -3.01 23.61 11.12
N HIS A 33 -1.79 24.10 10.90
CA HIS A 33 -0.56 23.41 11.24
C HIS A 33 0.35 24.34 12.05
N SER A 34 0.57 24.00 13.31
CA SER A 34 1.56 24.65 14.17
C SER A 34 2.94 24.09 13.87
N ILE A 35 3.88 24.95 13.47
CA ILE A 35 5.21 24.53 13.01
C ILE A 35 6.35 25.34 13.64
N HIS A 36 7.56 24.81 13.54
CA HIS A 36 8.79 25.46 14.01
C HIS A 36 9.60 25.94 12.81
N ARG A 37 9.76 27.26 12.68
CA ARG A 37 10.48 27.86 11.52
C ARG A 37 11.89 27.34 11.38
N ASN A 38 12.62 27.15 12.48
CA ASN A 38 14.00 26.67 12.46
C ASN A 38 14.12 25.25 11.88
N ILE A 39 13.13 24.39 12.07
CA ILE A 39 13.07 23.04 11.50
C ILE A 39 12.63 23.10 10.04
N VAL A 40 11.52 23.79 9.76
CA VAL A 40 10.87 23.75 8.44
C VAL A 40 11.64 24.58 7.41
N PHE A 41 12.04 25.81 7.74
CA PHE A 41 12.67 26.72 6.78
C PHE A 41 14.15 26.41 6.50
N SER A 42 14.82 25.68 7.39
CA SER A 42 16.18 25.21 7.15
C SER A 42 16.22 24.11 6.08
N GLN A 43 15.15 23.32 5.98
CA GLN A 43 15.02 22.21 5.04
C GLN A 43 14.21 22.57 3.79
N CYS A 44 13.29 23.55 3.88
CA CYS A 44 12.48 24.02 2.77
C CYS A 44 12.56 25.55 2.60
N PRO A 45 13.63 26.08 1.98
CA PRO A 45 13.79 27.52 1.77
C PRO A 45 12.67 28.14 0.93
N ARG A 46 12.13 27.41 -0.05
CA ARG A 46 11.01 27.91 -0.87
C ARG A 46 9.75 28.17 -0.06
N LEU A 47 9.44 27.32 0.93
CA LEU A 47 8.29 27.56 1.80
C LEU A 47 8.48 28.83 2.64
N ARG A 48 9.71 29.13 3.07
CA ARG A 48 10.03 30.41 3.73
C ARG A 48 9.72 31.59 2.82
N GLU A 49 10.14 31.54 1.56
CA GLU A 49 9.86 32.60 0.57
C GLU A 49 8.36 32.78 0.35
N VAL A 50 7.62 31.68 0.21
CA VAL A 50 6.15 31.71 0.09
C VAL A 50 5.53 32.38 1.31
N VAL A 51 5.89 31.96 2.53
CA VAL A 51 5.35 32.54 3.77
C VAL A 51 5.65 34.04 3.88
N VAL A 52 6.86 34.47 3.52
CA VAL A 52 7.24 35.90 3.51
C VAL A 52 6.46 36.70 2.48
N SER A 53 6.11 36.09 1.34
CA SER A 53 5.39 36.76 0.25
C SER A 53 3.90 37.02 0.53
N VAL A 54 3.30 36.30 1.48
CA VAL A 54 1.86 36.42 1.84
C VAL A 54 1.54 37.75 2.53
N GLY A 55 2.54 38.53 2.92
CA GLY A 55 2.38 39.86 3.52
C GLY A 55 2.69 39.86 5.02
N PRO A 56 2.32 40.93 5.76
CA PRO A 56 2.57 40.98 7.19
C PRO A 56 1.83 39.83 7.87
N LEU A 57 2.58 39.00 8.60
CA LEU A 57 2.02 37.91 9.37
C LEU A 57 1.14 38.51 10.48
N ASN A 58 -0.06 37.95 10.64
CA ASN A 58 -0.89 38.30 11.79
C ASN A 58 -0.33 37.60 13.02
N GLN A 59 -0.06 38.35 14.09
CA GLN A 59 0.43 37.76 15.33
C GLN A 59 -0.73 37.51 16.30
N VAL A 60 -0.90 36.26 16.72
CA VAL A 60 -1.89 35.84 17.72
C VAL A 60 -1.13 35.17 18.86
N ASN A 61 -1.23 35.74 20.07
CA ASN A 61 -0.54 35.23 21.27
C ASN A 61 0.99 35.07 21.09
N GLY A 62 1.63 35.94 20.32
CA GLY A 62 3.06 35.86 20.03
C GLY A 62 3.44 34.87 18.93
N VAL A 63 2.49 34.11 18.38
CA VAL A 63 2.67 33.19 17.26
C VAL A 63 2.20 33.88 15.97
N ASP A 64 3.03 33.82 14.94
CA ASP A 64 2.67 34.39 13.65
C ASP A 64 1.80 33.42 12.84
N THR A 65 0.91 33.96 12.01
CA THR A 65 -0.03 33.18 11.20
C THR A 65 0.11 33.52 9.71
N ALA A 66 0.20 32.49 8.87
CA ALA A 66 0.25 32.60 7.42
C ALA A 66 -0.86 31.75 6.77
N HIS A 67 -1.60 32.34 5.82
CA HIS A 67 -2.58 31.60 5.03
C HIS A 67 -1.94 31.16 3.72
N LEU A 68 -1.95 29.87 3.45
CA LEU A 68 -1.34 29.26 2.28
C LEU A 68 -2.41 28.62 1.40
N ASN A 69 -2.26 28.80 0.09
CA ASN A 69 -3.12 28.16 -0.91
C ASN A 69 -2.56 26.78 -1.30
N TYR A 70 -2.53 25.86 -0.33
CA TYR A 70 -2.12 24.47 -0.55
C TYR A 70 -3.19 23.52 -0.02
N ASP A 71 -3.20 22.29 -0.54
CA ASP A 71 -3.98 21.21 0.06
C ASP A 71 -3.42 20.90 1.46
N GLY A 72 -4.26 21.01 2.49
CA GLY A 72 -3.86 20.82 3.88
C GLY A 72 -3.31 19.44 4.20
N LYS A 73 -3.81 18.38 3.54
CA LYS A 73 -3.31 17.01 3.77
C LYS A 73 -1.95 16.80 3.12
N ALA A 74 -1.74 17.30 1.90
CA ALA A 74 -0.44 17.28 1.24
C ALA A 74 0.58 18.11 2.05
N LEU A 75 0.18 19.30 2.52
CA LEU A 75 1.03 20.15 3.35
C LEU A 75 1.38 19.45 4.68
N GLY A 76 0.39 18.90 5.39
CA GLY A 76 0.62 18.15 6.62
C GLY A 76 1.52 16.92 6.44
N THR A 77 1.46 16.26 5.27
CA THR A 77 2.38 15.14 4.95
C THR A 77 3.81 15.62 4.75
N MET A 78 3.98 16.72 4.02
CA MET A 78 5.29 17.34 3.85
C MET A 78 5.85 17.82 5.18
N LEU A 79 5.04 18.43 6.05
CA LEU A 79 5.49 18.88 7.37
C LEU A 79 5.96 17.72 8.24
N ARG A 80 5.23 16.59 8.25
CA ARG A 80 5.68 15.36 8.92
C ARG A 80 7.00 14.87 8.35
N TYR A 81 7.15 14.84 7.03
CA TYR A 81 8.42 14.50 6.38
C TYR A 81 9.58 15.37 6.85
N LEU A 82 9.38 16.69 6.94
CA LEU A 82 10.43 17.61 7.40
C LEU A 82 10.79 17.44 8.89
N HIS A 83 9.90 16.86 9.70
CA HIS A 83 10.18 16.59 11.11
C HIS A 83 10.76 15.18 11.36
N SER A 84 10.36 14.19 10.57
CA SER A 84 10.76 12.79 10.76
C SER A 84 11.88 12.33 9.82
N GLY A 85 12.07 13.02 8.70
CA GLY A 85 12.88 12.56 7.57
C GLY A 85 12.28 11.36 6.82
N LYS A 86 11.02 10.98 7.08
CA LYS A 86 10.36 9.79 6.52
C LYS A 86 9.02 10.13 5.90
N TYR A 87 8.81 9.67 4.67
CA TYR A 87 7.52 9.78 4.02
C TYR A 87 6.62 8.60 4.38
N GLU A 88 5.45 8.91 4.91
CA GLU A 88 4.37 7.95 5.13
C GLU A 88 3.21 8.25 4.18
N ALA A 89 2.97 7.33 3.24
CA ALA A 89 1.84 7.45 2.34
C ALA A 89 0.54 7.41 3.15
N GLN A 90 -0.27 8.47 3.04
CA GLN A 90 -1.55 8.52 3.72
C GLN A 90 -2.47 7.44 3.16
N TYR A 91 -3.06 6.66 4.06
CA TYR A 91 -4.11 5.70 3.74
C TYR A 91 -5.37 6.14 4.48
N GLU A 92 -6.42 6.47 3.75
CA GLU A 92 -7.74 6.59 4.35
C GLU A 92 -8.31 5.19 4.53
N VAL A 93 -8.14 4.62 5.73
CA VAL A 93 -8.88 3.41 6.09
C VAL A 93 -10.36 3.79 6.12
N ALA A 94 -11.16 3.05 5.36
CA ALA A 94 -12.61 3.08 5.42
C ALA A 94 -13.09 2.69 6.83
N ILE A 95 -13.13 3.64 7.76
CA ILE A 95 -13.94 3.49 8.96
C ILE A 95 -15.38 3.67 8.50
N ARG A 96 -16.01 2.56 8.12
CA ARG A 96 -17.45 2.49 7.86
C ARG A 96 -18.19 2.94 9.11
N ARG A 97 -18.77 4.15 9.09
CA ARG A 97 -19.93 4.42 9.94
C ARG A 97 -21.08 3.65 9.30
N ALA A 98 -21.86 2.92 10.09
CA ALA A 98 -22.88 1.97 9.63
C ALA A 98 -24.03 2.59 8.79
N SER A 99 -23.97 3.89 8.48
CA SER A 99 -24.96 4.64 7.72
C SER A 99 -24.55 5.03 6.30
N ASP A 100 -23.29 4.83 5.88
CA ASP A 100 -22.86 5.18 4.51
C ASP A 100 -23.08 4.01 3.54
N THR A 101 -24.10 4.15 2.69
CA THR A 101 -24.32 3.30 1.51
C THR A 101 -23.58 3.83 0.26
N GLY A 102 -22.73 4.85 0.42
CA GLY A 102 -21.89 5.38 -0.65
C GLY A 102 -20.79 4.39 -1.05
N HIS A 103 -20.44 4.38 -2.34
CA HIS A 103 -19.16 3.82 -2.78
C HIS A 103 -18.04 4.46 -1.94
N ASP A 104 -17.01 3.68 -1.65
CA ASP A 104 -15.85 4.09 -0.84
C ASP A 104 -15.02 5.08 -1.67
N ASP A 105 -15.54 6.30 -1.86
CA ASP A 105 -14.98 7.37 -2.71
C ASP A 105 -13.76 8.05 -2.07
N ARG A 106 -13.16 7.41 -1.06
CA ARG A 106 -12.01 7.96 -0.35
C ARG A 106 -10.75 7.82 -1.21
N PRO A 107 -9.96 8.89 -1.36
CA PRO A 107 -8.76 8.86 -2.18
C PRO A 107 -7.74 7.84 -1.66
N HIS A 108 -7.40 6.86 -2.50
CA HIS A 108 -6.37 5.84 -2.22
C HIS A 108 -4.99 6.47 -2.01
N SER A 109 -4.07 5.71 -1.40
CA SER A 109 -2.69 6.15 -1.16
C SER A 109 -1.95 6.65 -2.40
N MET A 110 -2.30 6.14 -3.59
CA MET A 110 -1.79 6.66 -4.86
C MET A 110 -2.18 8.12 -5.10
N TYR A 111 -3.43 8.51 -4.82
CA TYR A 111 -3.90 9.88 -5.00
C TYR A 111 -3.13 10.87 -4.11
N TRP A 112 -2.97 10.53 -2.83
CA TRP A 112 -2.19 11.36 -1.90
C TRP A 112 -0.71 11.42 -2.25
N SER A 113 -0.16 10.35 -2.82
CA SER A 113 1.21 10.35 -3.33
C SER A 113 1.36 11.34 -4.49
N ILE A 114 0.40 11.39 -5.42
CA ILE A 114 0.40 12.38 -6.53
C ILE A 114 0.35 13.81 -6.01
N ARG A 115 -0.56 14.10 -5.07
CA ARG A 115 -0.67 15.44 -4.45
C ARG A 115 0.61 15.83 -3.71
N THR A 116 1.21 14.89 -2.99
CA THR A 116 2.51 15.11 -2.32
C THR A 116 3.62 15.37 -3.33
N MET A 117 3.70 14.59 -4.42
CA MET A 117 4.68 14.83 -5.49
C MET A 117 4.53 16.21 -6.11
N LYS A 118 3.29 16.66 -6.36
CA LYS A 118 3.01 18.03 -6.84
C LYS A 118 3.58 19.08 -5.90
N LEU A 119 3.20 19.01 -4.63
CA LEU A 119 3.65 19.98 -3.63
C LEU A 119 5.17 19.95 -3.44
N ALA A 120 5.77 18.76 -3.40
CA ALA A 120 7.21 18.59 -3.28
C ALA A 120 7.96 19.19 -4.46
N HIS A 121 7.43 19.05 -5.69
CA HIS A 121 8.00 19.69 -6.87
C HIS A 121 7.91 21.23 -6.79
N GLU A 122 6.73 21.77 -6.46
CA GLU A 122 6.51 23.22 -6.30
C GLU A 122 7.46 23.82 -5.25
N LEU A 123 7.68 23.12 -4.14
CA LEU A 123 8.53 23.58 -3.05
C LEU A 123 10.00 23.13 -3.16
N GLY A 124 10.37 22.42 -4.22
CA GLY A 124 11.76 22.01 -4.49
C GLY A 124 12.31 20.94 -3.53
N LEU A 125 11.44 20.11 -2.93
CA LEU A 125 11.80 19.03 -2.01
C LEU A 125 12.02 17.71 -2.76
N LEU A 126 13.20 17.55 -3.35
CA LEU A 126 13.54 16.38 -4.17
C LEU A 126 13.48 15.04 -3.39
N GLY A 127 13.88 15.04 -2.11
CA GLY A 127 13.80 13.85 -1.25
C GLY A 127 12.36 13.34 -1.10
N LEU A 128 11.45 14.24 -0.69
CA LEU A 128 10.03 13.96 -0.57
C LEU A 128 9.41 13.52 -1.90
N TYR A 129 9.77 14.18 -3.01
CA TYR A 129 9.29 13.81 -4.34
C TYR A 129 9.66 12.36 -4.69
N ARG A 130 10.89 11.95 -4.41
CA ARG A 130 11.39 10.59 -4.67
C ARG A 130 10.72 9.54 -3.77
N GLU A 131 10.52 9.85 -2.50
CA GLU A 131 9.84 8.92 -1.59
C GLU A 131 8.35 8.77 -1.92
N ALA A 132 7.67 9.87 -2.24
CA ALA A 132 6.26 9.85 -2.65
C ALA A 132 6.07 9.09 -3.98
N SER A 133 6.96 9.28 -4.95
CA SER A 133 6.92 8.54 -6.22
C SER A 133 7.25 7.05 -6.05
N TRP A 134 8.15 6.70 -5.14
CA TRP A 134 8.40 5.30 -4.81
C TRP A 134 7.18 4.64 -4.16
N ALA A 135 6.54 5.33 -3.20
CA ALA A 135 5.32 4.87 -2.57
C ALA A 135 4.16 4.72 -3.58
N LEU A 136 4.02 5.67 -4.51
CA LEU A 136 3.08 5.60 -5.63
C LEU A 136 3.28 4.32 -6.45
N CYS A 137 4.52 4.01 -6.85
CA CYS A 137 4.82 2.81 -7.63
C CYS A 137 4.49 1.52 -6.85
N LYS A 138 4.74 1.51 -5.54
CA LYS A 138 4.39 0.38 -4.67
C LYS A 138 2.88 0.20 -4.56
N ALA A 139 2.14 1.29 -4.39
CA ALA A 139 0.68 1.28 -4.33
C ALA A 139 0.07 0.89 -5.69
N ALA A 140 0.65 1.33 -6.80
CA ALA A 140 0.22 0.98 -8.15
C ALA A 140 0.21 -0.54 -8.39
N ARG A 141 1.23 -1.26 -7.91
CA ARG A 141 1.27 -2.73 -8.00
C ARG A 141 0.12 -3.40 -7.26
N GLN A 142 -0.27 -2.85 -6.11
CA GLN A 142 -1.34 -3.41 -5.27
C GLN A 142 -2.73 -3.06 -5.84
N LEU A 143 -2.85 -1.89 -6.48
CA LEU A 143 -4.12 -1.34 -6.94
C LEU A 143 -4.34 -1.48 -8.45
N ILE A 144 -3.44 -2.15 -9.20
CA ILE A 144 -3.49 -2.24 -10.67
C ILE A 144 -4.86 -2.74 -11.20
N ASN A 145 -5.51 -3.62 -10.45
CA ASN A 145 -6.83 -4.17 -10.80
C ASN A 145 -8.01 -3.37 -10.20
N HIS A 146 -7.73 -2.38 -9.33
CA HIS A 146 -8.75 -1.56 -8.69
C HIS A 146 -9.54 -0.73 -9.71
N VAL A 147 -10.81 -0.42 -9.41
CA VAL A 147 -11.70 0.33 -10.31
C VAL A 147 -11.21 1.77 -10.59
N ASP A 148 -10.52 2.37 -9.63
CA ASP A 148 -10.03 3.76 -9.72
C ASP A 148 -8.63 3.90 -10.32
N PHE A 149 -7.94 2.79 -10.59
CA PHE A 149 -6.56 2.83 -11.08
C PHE A 149 -6.40 3.66 -12.36
N PRO A 150 -7.21 3.49 -13.41
CA PRO A 150 -7.11 4.30 -14.63
C PRO A 150 -7.31 5.81 -14.39
N GLY A 151 -8.23 6.17 -13.50
CA GLY A 151 -8.47 7.57 -13.12
C GLY A 151 -7.30 8.16 -12.34
N THR A 152 -6.66 7.34 -11.51
CA THR A 152 -5.47 7.76 -10.75
C THR A 152 -4.25 7.93 -11.67
N VAL A 153 -4.12 7.09 -12.70
CA VAL A 153 -3.11 7.28 -13.76
C VAL A 153 -3.41 8.55 -14.56
N ASP A 154 -4.67 8.84 -14.88
CA ASP A 154 -5.03 10.10 -15.55
C ASP A 154 -4.62 11.34 -14.72
N GLU A 155 -4.94 11.34 -13.42
CA GLU A 155 -4.58 12.44 -12.52
C GLU A 155 -3.05 12.56 -12.34
N LEU A 156 -2.32 11.44 -12.34
CA LEU A 156 -0.85 11.43 -12.28
C LEU A 156 -0.25 12.19 -13.47
N TYR A 157 -0.69 11.88 -14.70
CA TYR A 157 -0.20 12.55 -15.90
C TYR A 157 -0.64 14.01 -15.96
N LYS A 158 -1.90 14.30 -15.61
CA LYS A 158 -2.41 15.66 -15.55
C LYS A 158 -1.64 16.53 -14.56
N THR A 159 -1.25 15.97 -13.41
CA THR A 159 -0.65 16.72 -12.31
C THR A 159 0.87 16.80 -12.42
N CYS A 160 1.53 15.71 -12.79
CA CYS A 160 2.98 15.59 -12.75
C CYS A 160 3.63 15.46 -14.14
N GLY A 161 2.84 15.39 -15.22
CA GLY A 161 3.30 15.17 -16.59
C GLY A 161 4.39 16.12 -17.09
N GLN A 162 4.46 17.32 -16.52
CA GLN A 162 5.42 18.36 -16.89
C GLN A 162 6.63 18.42 -15.96
N HIS A 163 6.70 17.61 -14.89
CA HIS A 163 7.82 17.66 -13.97
C HIS A 163 9.06 17.00 -14.61
N PRO A 164 10.26 17.58 -14.49
CA PRO A 164 11.46 17.06 -15.13
C PRO A 164 11.86 15.66 -14.65
N ASP A 165 11.56 15.32 -13.39
CA ASP A 165 11.83 14.00 -12.81
C ASP A 165 10.72 12.96 -13.10
N PHE A 166 9.61 13.39 -13.69
CA PHE A 166 8.45 12.53 -13.96
C PHE A 166 8.74 11.33 -14.87
N PRO A 167 9.52 11.47 -15.98
CA PRO A 167 9.79 10.35 -16.88
C PRO A 167 10.44 9.13 -16.20
N ASN A 168 11.30 9.35 -15.20
CA ASN A 168 11.96 8.27 -14.47
C ASN A 168 10.95 7.39 -13.70
N HIS A 169 9.92 8.02 -13.13
CA HIS A 169 8.88 7.32 -12.37
C HIS A 169 7.80 6.75 -13.29
N LEU A 170 7.60 7.38 -14.44
CA LEU A 170 6.69 6.95 -15.48
C LEU A 170 7.06 5.57 -16.02
N ALA A 171 8.35 5.31 -16.29
CA ALA A 171 8.82 3.99 -16.75
C ALA A 171 8.43 2.86 -15.77
N SER A 172 8.45 3.13 -14.46
CA SER A 172 8.05 2.14 -13.44
C SER A 172 6.56 1.84 -13.49
N ILE A 173 5.71 2.86 -13.66
CA ILE A 173 4.25 2.68 -13.79
C ILE A 173 3.90 1.99 -15.11
N ALA A 174 4.53 2.39 -16.21
CA ALA A 174 4.35 1.77 -17.52
C ALA A 174 4.69 0.27 -17.49
N ARG A 175 5.77 -0.12 -16.83
CA ARG A 175 6.12 -1.53 -16.65
C ARG A 175 5.08 -2.33 -15.85
N ILE A 176 4.57 -1.77 -14.75
CA ILE A 176 3.50 -2.42 -13.95
C ILE A 176 2.25 -2.63 -14.80
N ILE A 177 1.90 -1.64 -15.62
CA ILE A 177 0.78 -1.73 -16.56
C ILE A 177 1.06 -2.80 -17.62
N ALA A 178 2.24 -2.81 -18.23
CA ALA A 178 2.62 -3.78 -19.27
C ALA A 178 2.50 -5.23 -18.76
N GLU A 179 3.08 -5.54 -17.59
CA GLU A 179 3.00 -6.86 -16.95
C GLU A 179 1.55 -7.33 -16.77
N SER A 180 0.64 -6.43 -16.41
CA SER A 180 -0.77 -6.76 -16.15
C SER A 180 -1.65 -6.75 -17.41
N CYS A 181 -1.35 -5.86 -18.37
CA CYS A 181 -2.08 -5.75 -19.63
C CYS A 181 -1.85 -6.96 -20.53
N LEU A 182 -0.67 -7.59 -20.50
CA LEU A 182 -0.42 -8.84 -21.24
C LEU A 182 -1.39 -9.97 -20.83
N ILE A 183 -1.96 -9.89 -19.62
CA ILE A 183 -2.79 -10.95 -19.03
C ILE A 183 -4.28 -10.55 -19.01
N SER A 184 -4.61 -9.26 -18.91
CA SER A 184 -5.97 -8.78 -18.65
C SER A 184 -6.50 -7.83 -19.72
N SER A 185 -7.34 -8.34 -20.62
CA SER A 185 -8.08 -7.53 -21.62
C SER A 185 -8.96 -6.46 -20.97
N ARG A 186 -9.54 -6.75 -19.80
CA ARG A 186 -10.35 -5.80 -19.04
C ARG A 186 -9.54 -4.58 -18.58
N LEU A 187 -8.27 -4.76 -18.21
CA LEU A 187 -7.41 -3.65 -17.83
C LEU A 187 -7.05 -2.80 -19.04
N GLN A 188 -6.75 -3.45 -20.18
CA GLN A 188 -6.49 -2.76 -21.45
C GLN A 188 -7.67 -1.87 -21.86
N ASP A 189 -8.89 -2.40 -21.84
CA ASP A 189 -10.09 -1.64 -22.21
C ASP A 189 -10.31 -0.42 -21.31
N ARG A 190 -10.04 -0.56 -20.02
CA ARG A 190 -10.19 0.51 -19.02
C ARG A 190 -9.11 1.57 -19.10
N LEU A 191 -7.88 1.21 -19.47
CA LEU A 191 -6.76 2.16 -19.64
C LEU A 191 -6.73 2.81 -21.02
N LYS A 192 -7.40 2.22 -22.02
CA LYS A 192 -7.43 2.73 -23.40
C LYS A 192 -7.79 4.22 -23.50
N PRO A 193 -8.80 4.77 -22.80
CA PRO A 193 -9.07 6.20 -22.85
C PRO A 193 -7.90 7.06 -22.34
N THR A 194 -7.26 6.64 -21.25
CA THR A 194 -6.09 7.33 -20.68
C THR A 194 -4.89 7.26 -21.60
N MET A 195 -4.62 6.10 -22.22
CA MET A 195 -3.54 5.92 -23.19
C MET A 195 -3.74 6.74 -24.47
N LEU A 196 -4.99 6.90 -24.93
CA LEU A 196 -5.30 7.77 -26.06
C LEU A 196 -5.09 9.25 -25.72
N LYS A 197 -5.36 9.64 -24.47
CA LYS A 197 -5.15 11.00 -23.98
C LYS A 197 -3.66 11.33 -23.78
N TYR A 198 -2.85 10.35 -23.38
CA TYR A 198 -1.41 10.50 -23.17
C TYR A 198 -0.62 9.49 -24.03
N PRO A 199 -0.30 9.82 -25.29
CA PRO A 199 0.39 8.89 -26.20
C PRO A 199 1.72 8.37 -25.68
N GLN A 200 2.45 9.18 -24.89
CA GLN A 200 3.70 8.76 -24.26
C GLN A 200 3.49 7.53 -23.36
N LEU A 201 2.43 7.52 -22.53
CA LEU A 201 2.06 6.33 -21.74
C LEU A 201 1.87 5.09 -22.60
N ALA A 202 1.21 5.23 -23.75
CA ALA A 202 0.99 4.12 -24.66
C ALA A 202 2.31 3.60 -25.23
N LEU A 203 3.21 4.49 -25.64
CA LEU A 203 4.55 4.14 -26.13
C LEU A 203 5.35 3.42 -25.04
N ASP A 204 5.44 3.97 -23.84
CA ASP A 204 6.22 3.39 -22.74
C ASP A 204 5.67 2.03 -22.30
N VAL A 205 4.34 1.83 -22.33
CA VAL A 205 3.72 0.53 -22.05
C VAL A 205 4.01 -0.47 -23.16
N MET A 206 3.99 -0.04 -24.44
CA MET A 206 4.35 -0.91 -25.56
C MET A 206 5.83 -1.30 -25.51
N GLU A 207 6.74 -0.36 -25.26
CA GLU A 207 8.17 -0.63 -25.10
C GLU A 207 8.41 -1.61 -23.94
N ALA A 208 7.84 -1.35 -22.76
CA ALA A 208 7.94 -2.26 -21.63
C ALA A 208 7.33 -3.65 -21.91
N SER A 209 6.27 -3.73 -22.72
CA SER A 209 5.68 -5.00 -23.13
C SER A 209 6.59 -5.75 -24.11
N LEU A 210 7.24 -5.06 -25.04
CA LEU A 210 8.19 -5.65 -25.98
C LEU A 210 9.44 -6.16 -25.26
N ASP A 211 9.94 -5.41 -24.27
CA ASP A 211 11.05 -5.83 -23.42
C ASP A 211 10.69 -7.10 -22.65
N ALA A 212 9.51 -7.14 -22.02
CA ALA A 212 9.02 -8.34 -21.32
C ALA A 212 8.84 -9.54 -22.26
N LEU A 213 8.35 -9.31 -23.48
CA LEU A 213 8.23 -10.37 -24.50
C LEU A 213 9.61 -10.87 -24.97
N SER A 214 10.58 -9.98 -25.11
CA SER A 214 11.96 -10.31 -25.49
C SER A 214 12.66 -11.13 -24.40
N GLU A 215 12.49 -10.76 -23.13
CA GLU A 215 12.98 -11.52 -21.98
C GLU A 215 12.36 -12.91 -21.91
N THR A 216 11.02 -12.99 -21.99
CA THR A 216 10.32 -14.29 -21.99
C THR A 216 10.67 -15.16 -23.18
N GLN A 217 10.97 -14.58 -24.35
CA GLN A 217 11.45 -15.32 -25.51
C GLN A 217 12.84 -15.93 -25.24
N LYS A 218 13.77 -15.18 -24.63
CA LYS A 218 15.09 -15.72 -24.25
C LYS A 218 14.94 -16.87 -23.26
N ASP A 219 14.10 -16.70 -22.24
CA ASP A 219 13.82 -17.74 -21.25
C ASP A 219 13.22 -18.99 -21.90
N LEU A 220 12.34 -18.82 -22.90
CA LEU A 220 11.76 -19.93 -23.65
C LEU A 220 12.81 -20.67 -24.49
N VAL A 221 13.71 -19.95 -25.15
CA VAL A 221 14.81 -20.54 -25.94
C VAL A 221 15.76 -21.30 -25.02
N GLU A 222 16.18 -20.70 -23.90
CA GLU A 222 17.02 -21.39 -22.91
C GLU A 222 16.33 -22.63 -22.32
N ALA A 223 15.04 -22.54 -22.03
CA ALA A 223 14.25 -23.69 -21.56
C ALA A 223 14.17 -24.78 -22.65
N GLN A 224 13.99 -24.38 -23.91
CA GLN A 224 13.95 -25.31 -25.04
C GLN A 224 15.31 -25.99 -25.27
N GLU A 225 16.43 -25.27 -25.14
CA GLU A 225 17.78 -25.84 -25.18
C GLU A 225 17.99 -26.83 -24.05
N LYS A 226 17.63 -26.48 -22.81
CA LYS A 226 17.68 -27.41 -21.66
C LYS A 226 16.83 -28.66 -21.89
N ILE A 227 15.62 -28.51 -22.44
CA ILE A 227 14.76 -29.64 -22.79
C ILE A 227 15.41 -30.50 -23.88
N SER A 228 16.04 -29.88 -24.88
CA SER A 228 16.73 -30.58 -25.95
C SER A 228 17.94 -31.35 -25.43
N ASP A 229 18.75 -30.75 -24.54
CA ASP A 229 19.89 -31.38 -23.89
C ASP A 229 19.46 -32.57 -23.02
N LEU A 230 18.39 -32.41 -22.23
CA LEU A 230 17.82 -33.52 -21.45
C LEU A 230 17.34 -34.66 -22.37
N ARG A 231 16.67 -34.34 -23.48
CA ARG A 231 16.26 -35.35 -24.48
C ARG A 231 17.47 -36.04 -25.11
N ALA A 232 18.53 -35.29 -25.43
CA ALA A 232 19.76 -35.83 -26.02
C ALA A 232 20.54 -36.72 -25.03
N GLN A 233 20.48 -36.42 -23.73
CA GLN A 233 21.01 -37.27 -22.65
C GLN A 233 20.17 -38.52 -22.37
N GLY A 234 19.05 -38.70 -23.08
CA GLY A 234 18.22 -39.91 -23.02
C GLY A 234 17.08 -39.83 -22.01
N PHE A 235 16.83 -38.68 -21.37
CA PHE A 235 15.68 -38.50 -20.50
C PHE A 235 14.39 -38.46 -21.32
N ARG A 236 13.47 -39.42 -21.07
CA ARG A 236 12.12 -39.41 -21.65
C ARG A 236 11.16 -38.69 -20.72
N ALA A 237 10.12 -38.07 -21.28
CA ALA A 237 9.07 -37.38 -20.51
C ALA A 237 8.42 -38.30 -19.46
N ASP A 238 8.38 -39.61 -19.71
CA ASP A 238 7.84 -40.62 -18.80
C ASP A 238 8.66 -40.78 -17.52
N ASP A 239 9.99 -40.58 -17.56
CA ASP A 239 10.86 -40.71 -16.38
C ASP A 239 10.69 -39.52 -15.43
N PHE A 240 10.39 -38.33 -15.96
CA PHE A 240 10.18 -37.11 -15.18
C PHE A 240 8.95 -37.19 -14.27
N TRP A 241 7.82 -37.67 -14.81
CA TRP A 241 6.60 -37.85 -14.01
C TRP A 241 6.78 -38.95 -12.97
N VAL A 242 7.50 -40.03 -13.29
CA VAL A 242 7.78 -41.12 -12.34
C VAL A 242 8.68 -40.66 -11.20
N GLU A 243 9.68 -39.82 -11.48
CA GLU A 243 10.59 -39.29 -10.47
C GLU A 243 9.93 -38.22 -9.58
N ASP A 244 9.15 -37.31 -10.17
CA ASP A 244 8.37 -36.29 -9.47
C ASP A 244 7.23 -36.91 -8.61
N GLU A 245 6.57 -37.96 -9.10
CA GLU A 245 5.59 -38.74 -8.33
C GLU A 245 6.28 -39.47 -7.16
N ARG A 246 7.47 -40.05 -7.38
CA ARG A 246 8.29 -40.68 -6.31
C ARG A 246 8.74 -39.66 -5.27
N ASP A 247 9.08 -38.44 -5.67
CA ASP A 247 9.48 -37.38 -4.74
C ASP A 247 8.29 -36.83 -3.95
N ARG A 248 7.12 -36.68 -4.58
CA ARG A 248 5.86 -36.39 -3.87
C ARG A 248 5.49 -37.50 -2.89
N GLU A 249 5.70 -38.75 -3.25
CA GLU A 249 5.44 -39.90 -2.37
C GLU A 249 6.43 -39.94 -1.19
N ARG A 250 7.72 -39.64 -1.42
CA ARG A 250 8.72 -39.46 -0.36
C ARG A 250 8.36 -38.30 0.56
N ALA A 251 7.88 -37.18 0.03
CA ALA A 251 7.44 -36.03 0.82
C ALA A 251 6.22 -36.38 1.69
N ARG A 252 5.20 -37.04 1.11
CA ARG A 252 4.03 -37.54 1.85
C ARG A 252 4.42 -38.54 2.94
N LYS A 253 5.41 -39.41 2.70
CA LYS A 253 5.91 -40.35 3.70
C LYS A 253 6.60 -39.63 4.86
N ARG A 254 7.46 -38.65 4.57
CA ARG A 254 8.11 -37.80 5.60
C ARG A 254 7.11 -36.96 6.39
N GLU A 255 6.02 -36.54 5.77
CA GLU A 255 4.94 -35.81 6.45
C GLU A 255 4.16 -36.73 7.39
N ARG A 256 3.80 -37.93 6.94
CA ARG A 256 3.16 -38.96 7.80
C ARG A 256 4.04 -39.37 8.97
N GLU A 257 5.35 -39.42 8.77
CA GLU A 257 6.32 -39.74 9.81
C GLU A 257 6.40 -38.61 10.84
N ARG A 258 6.44 -37.34 10.40
CA ARG A 258 6.34 -36.17 11.28
C ARG A 258 5.03 -36.10 12.05
N ASP A 259 3.90 -36.47 11.42
CA ASP A 259 2.61 -36.53 12.10
C ASP A 259 2.56 -37.65 13.14
N ARG A 260 3.21 -38.78 12.85
CA ARG A 260 3.35 -39.87 13.81
C ARG A 260 4.22 -39.44 15.00
N GLU A 261 5.35 -38.81 14.75
CA GLU A 261 6.22 -38.25 15.80
C GLU A 261 5.48 -37.20 16.64
N ARG A 262 4.67 -36.32 16.03
CA ARG A 262 3.83 -35.39 16.79
C ARG A 262 2.83 -36.11 17.69
N ARG A 263 2.14 -37.13 17.18
CA ARG A 263 1.17 -37.90 17.98
C ARG A 263 1.83 -38.69 19.11
N GLU A 264 3.00 -39.25 18.86
CA GLU A 264 3.79 -39.95 19.89
C GLU A 264 4.32 -38.94 20.93
N ALA A 265 4.78 -37.76 20.51
CA ALA A 265 5.19 -36.68 21.42
C ALA A 265 4.01 -36.13 22.23
N GLU A 266 2.83 -35.94 21.64
CA GLU A 266 1.61 -35.55 22.34
C GLU A 266 1.15 -36.62 23.34
N ALA A 267 1.19 -37.90 22.97
CA ALA A 267 0.88 -39.01 23.87
C ALA A 267 1.86 -39.11 25.05
N VAL A 268 3.16 -38.84 24.81
CA VAL A 268 4.18 -38.75 25.86
C VAL A 268 3.94 -37.52 26.76
N ARG A 269 3.51 -36.39 26.18
CA ARG A 269 3.16 -35.16 26.92
C ARG A 269 1.94 -35.38 27.83
N ASP A 270 0.91 -36.05 27.33
CA ASP A 270 -0.32 -36.40 28.07
C ASP A 270 -0.09 -37.49 29.14
N ALA A 271 0.93 -38.33 28.93
CA ALA A 271 1.40 -39.31 29.91
C ALA A 271 2.33 -38.70 30.98
N SER A 272 2.94 -37.53 30.72
CA SER A 272 3.81 -36.85 31.68
C SER A 272 3.00 -36.30 32.87
N PHE A 273 3.47 -36.58 34.08
CA PHE A 273 2.81 -36.21 35.33
C PHE A 273 2.66 -34.68 35.49
N GLU A 274 3.56 -33.89 34.90
CA GLU A 274 3.57 -32.43 34.98
C GLU A 274 2.44 -31.75 34.17
N PHE A 275 2.02 -32.29 33.02
CA PHE A 275 0.95 -31.69 32.21
C PHE A 275 -0.44 -31.87 32.86
N LYS A 276 -0.64 -32.95 33.64
CA LYS A 276 -1.87 -33.18 34.44
C LYS A 276 -2.01 -32.22 35.62
N ILE A 277 -0.90 -31.69 36.15
CA ILE A 277 -0.93 -30.74 37.27
C ILE A 277 -1.38 -29.35 36.79
N VAL A 278 -0.98 -28.93 35.58
CA VAL A 278 -1.30 -27.58 35.06
C VAL A 278 -2.77 -27.42 34.63
N GLN A 279 -3.46 -28.49 34.22
CA GLN A 279 -4.92 -28.44 33.97
C GLN A 279 -5.80 -28.83 35.17
N GLY A 280 -5.21 -29.23 36.29
CA GLY A 280 -5.92 -29.72 37.49
C GLY A 280 -6.71 -28.67 38.28
N SER A 281 -6.88 -27.43 37.78
CA SER A 281 -7.48 -26.33 38.55
C SER A 281 -8.69 -25.64 37.90
N LYS A 282 -9.45 -26.32 37.02
CA LYS A 282 -10.82 -25.89 36.69
C LYS A 282 -11.84 -26.91 37.19
N LYS A 283 -12.29 -26.69 38.42
CA LYS A 283 -13.39 -27.39 39.07
C LYS A 283 -14.64 -27.39 38.17
N ARG A 284 -15.14 -28.59 37.90
CA ARG A 284 -16.46 -28.88 37.34
C ARG A 284 -17.53 -28.42 38.32
N SER A 285 -18.37 -27.49 37.89
CA SER A 285 -19.71 -27.30 38.46
C SER A 285 -20.71 -27.89 37.47
N ARG A 286 -21.27 -29.06 37.80
CA ARG A 286 -22.52 -29.55 37.20
C ARG A 286 -23.69 -28.92 37.96
N PRO A 287 -24.80 -28.62 37.28
CA PRO A 287 -26.11 -28.88 37.85
C PRO A 287 -26.83 -30.01 37.11
N SER A 288 -27.68 -30.66 37.89
CA SER A 288 -28.37 -31.93 37.70
C SER A 288 -29.59 -31.89 36.78
N SER A 289 -29.92 -33.07 36.27
CA SER A 289 -31.21 -33.47 35.70
C SER A 289 -32.36 -33.51 36.72
N HIS A 290 -33.55 -33.01 36.38
CA HIS A 290 -34.82 -33.78 36.32
C HIS A 290 -36.07 -32.89 36.13
N ILE A 291 -36.86 -33.26 35.10
CA ILE A 291 -38.34 -33.37 35.02
C ILE A 291 -39.26 -32.15 35.22
N ALA A 292 -40.04 -31.84 34.16
CA ALA A 292 -41.52 -31.74 34.08
C ALA A 292 -41.90 -30.73 32.98
N GLN A 293 -42.19 -31.14 31.73
CA GLN A 293 -43.53 -31.44 31.18
C GLN A 293 -44.62 -30.37 31.41
N GLN A 294 -45.36 -30.09 30.30
CA GLN A 294 -46.60 -29.30 30.11
C GLN A 294 -46.36 -27.92 29.45
N TYR A 295 -46.88 -27.55 28.27
CA TYR A 295 -48.10 -27.93 27.54
C TYR A 295 -47.91 -28.00 26.00
N ARG A 296 -48.88 -28.70 25.39
CA ARG A 296 -49.15 -29.01 23.97
C ARG A 296 -49.69 -27.84 23.13
N GLU A 297 -49.43 -27.96 21.82
CA GLU A 297 -50.31 -27.79 20.63
C GLU A 297 -51.14 -26.50 20.42
N LEU A 298 -50.96 -25.89 19.23
CA LEU A 298 -51.98 -25.49 18.22
C LEU A 298 -51.24 -24.75 17.08
N GLU A 299 -51.05 -25.39 15.91
CA GLU A 299 -51.85 -25.22 14.66
C GLU A 299 -51.64 -23.87 13.96
N GLY A 300 -51.03 -23.87 12.76
CA GLY A 300 -51.70 -23.49 11.49
C GLY A 300 -51.23 -22.07 11.07
N GLU A 301 -51.01 -21.68 9.81
CA GLU A 301 -51.49 -22.14 8.50
C GLU A 301 -50.46 -21.79 7.40
N ILE A 302 -50.71 -22.41 6.24
CA ILE A 302 -50.23 -22.10 4.89
C ILE A 302 -50.70 -20.71 4.46
#